data_AF-X6NPQ8-F1
#
_entry.id   AF-X6NPQ8-F1
#
_cell.length_a   1.000
_cell.length_b   1.000
_cell.length_c   1.000
_cell.angle_alpha   90.00
_cell.angle_beta   90.00
_cell.angle_gamma   90.00
#
_symmetry.space_group_name_H-M   'P 1'
#
loop_
_entity.id
_entity.type
_entity.pdbx_description
1 polymer ?
#
loop_
_entity_poly.entity_id
_entity_poly.type
_entity_poly.pdbx_seq_one_letter_code
_entity_poly.pdbx_strand_id
1 'polypeptide(L)'
;MDYHYETQPNPNPLSWYLHNNSHWFHVFEVAVNHFVELIACWLLLVPLRKCWLIGAIIQITFQLILIVSGNLSFLNWLTMIPALAGLDDLFLARYLRFLFWPKEIATALKCQAHCLEEDKKQQQTGGWSYIQAFNPKQSSTKHAAYQCLALALTALIGVYSLPVVENLISPGQIMNTSFDNFRIVFFFFFFFMFVTNSVFEIVIYFLFCFSFEMQRHEVIFEVTHDSKVNKYSKWTEVIFKCKPGPLDRRPCVITPYHYRLDWQIWFAGFPPHSPFSGRNAWIFLFARQLLLAEKATLDLLDQSFVKAFYGDGTDNKTRAPTFIRAQMYLYQFTDDVSEKNWWKRTKTLDNYLPPIHLKDHQFQDILRQLGR
;
A
#
# COMPACT_ATOMS: atom_id res chain seq x y z
N MET A 1 -13.43 10.69 2.02
CA MET A 1 -12.82 9.35 2.19
C MET A 1 -13.89 8.26 2.33
N ASP A 2 -15.14 8.51 1.91
CA ASP A 2 -16.28 7.62 2.23
C ASP A 2 -16.12 6.21 1.63
N TYR A 3 -15.52 6.08 0.44
CA TYR A 3 -15.29 4.79 -0.21
C TYR A 3 -13.90 4.19 0.05
N HIS A 4 -13.02 4.95 0.72
CA HIS A 4 -11.59 4.64 0.76
C HIS A 4 -11.30 3.27 1.37
N TYR A 5 -11.85 3.01 2.56
CA TYR A 5 -11.54 1.83 3.32
C TYR A 5 -12.05 0.53 2.68
N GLU A 6 -13.18 0.60 1.98
CA GLU A 6 -13.81 -0.54 1.31
C GLU A 6 -13.05 -0.95 0.04
N THR A 7 -12.55 0.02 -0.72
CA THR A 7 -11.96 -0.20 -2.05
C THR A 7 -10.47 -0.58 -2.01
N GLN A 8 -9.83 -0.51 -0.83
CA GLN A 8 -8.42 -0.90 -0.66
C GLN A 8 -8.15 -2.34 -1.12
N PRO A 9 -6.96 -2.70 -1.64
CA PRO A 9 -6.71 -4.06 -2.14
C PRO A 9 -7.07 -5.16 -1.15
N ASN A 10 -6.48 -5.10 0.05
CA ASN A 10 -6.75 -6.00 1.16
C ASN A 10 -7.03 -5.15 2.40
N PRO A 11 -8.30 -4.78 2.64
CA PRO A 11 -8.64 -4.05 3.84
C PRO A 11 -8.41 -4.93 5.07
N ASN A 12 -8.19 -4.28 6.21
CA ASN A 12 -7.98 -4.95 7.48
C ASN A 12 -9.23 -4.79 8.37
N PRO A 13 -9.28 -5.43 9.55
CA PRO A 13 -10.44 -5.31 10.43
C PRO A 13 -10.74 -3.89 10.88
N LEU A 14 -9.72 -3.05 11.04
CA LEU A 14 -9.90 -1.66 11.44
C LEU A 14 -10.49 -0.81 10.32
N SER A 15 -10.20 -1.15 9.05
CA SER A 15 -10.79 -0.49 7.89
C SER A 15 -12.32 -0.48 7.93
N TRP A 16 -12.94 -1.58 8.37
CA TRP A 16 -14.40 -1.65 8.55
C TRP A 16 -14.90 -0.65 9.60
N TYR A 17 -14.23 -0.58 10.77
CA TYR A 17 -14.63 0.36 11.82
C TYR A 17 -14.43 1.81 11.39
N LEU A 18 -13.38 2.09 10.61
CA LEU A 18 -13.11 3.42 10.11
C LEU A 18 -14.12 3.83 9.04
N HIS A 19 -14.49 2.91 8.15
CA HIS A 19 -15.50 3.13 7.11
C HIS A 19 -16.88 3.53 7.68
N ASN A 20 -17.28 2.94 8.79
CA ASN A 20 -18.60 3.19 9.39
C ASN A 20 -18.65 4.45 10.28
N ASN A 21 -17.63 5.32 10.23
CA ASN A 21 -17.68 6.61 10.92
C ASN A 21 -18.58 7.61 10.18
N SER A 22 -18.92 8.71 10.85
CA SER A 22 -19.71 9.77 10.24
C SER A 22 -19.00 10.41 9.04
N HIS A 23 -19.77 10.92 8.07
CA HIS A 23 -19.24 11.67 6.93
C HIS A 23 -18.27 12.80 7.35
N TRP A 24 -18.54 13.50 8.45
CA TRP A 24 -17.66 14.56 8.95
C TRP A 24 -16.28 14.06 9.37
N PHE A 25 -16.19 12.83 9.88
CA PHE A 25 -14.91 12.19 10.13
C PHE A 25 -14.15 11.98 8.82
N HIS A 26 -14.82 11.52 7.76
CA HIS A 26 -14.20 11.37 6.44
C HIS A 26 -13.80 12.70 5.79
N VAL A 27 -14.54 13.78 6.01
CA VAL A 27 -14.13 15.14 5.59
C VAL A 27 -12.88 15.59 6.34
N PHE A 28 -12.81 15.33 7.65
CA PHE A 28 -11.63 15.61 8.45
C PHE A 28 -10.41 14.80 7.97
N GLU A 29 -10.58 13.51 7.68
CA GLU A 29 -9.52 12.67 7.11
C GLU A 29 -9.00 13.23 5.79
N VAL A 30 -9.89 13.68 4.89
CA VAL A 30 -9.50 14.35 3.65
C VAL A 30 -8.68 15.61 3.95
N ALA A 31 -9.10 16.45 4.89
CA ALA A 31 -8.37 17.66 5.25
C ALA A 31 -6.97 17.36 5.83
N VAL A 32 -6.88 16.36 6.71
CA VAL A 32 -5.58 15.89 7.25
C VAL A 32 -4.70 15.33 6.15
N ASN A 33 -5.23 14.52 5.24
CA ASN A 33 -4.50 13.98 4.10
C ASN A 33 -3.88 15.11 3.26
N HIS A 34 -4.70 16.11 2.87
CA HIS A 34 -4.22 17.26 2.11
C HIS A 34 -3.17 18.07 2.89
N PHE A 35 -3.36 18.27 4.20
CA PHE A 35 -2.38 18.96 5.03
C PHE A 35 -1.04 18.21 5.07
N VAL A 36 -1.05 16.90 5.31
CA VAL A 36 0.18 16.11 5.43
C VAL A 36 0.90 16.03 4.08
N GLU A 37 0.18 15.72 3.01
CA GLU A 37 0.76 15.50 1.68
C GLU A 37 1.19 16.81 1.00
N LEU A 38 0.42 17.90 1.14
CA LEU A 38 0.71 19.16 0.43
C LEU A 38 1.47 20.18 1.26
N ILE A 39 1.32 20.18 2.59
CA ILE A 39 1.90 21.22 3.46
C ILE A 39 3.04 20.65 4.29
N ALA A 40 2.80 19.56 5.04
CA ALA A 40 3.79 19.03 5.96
C ALA A 40 5.05 18.48 5.26
N CYS A 41 4.93 17.99 4.02
CA CYS A 41 6.06 17.57 3.19
C CYS A 41 7.14 18.67 3.03
N TRP A 42 6.74 19.95 2.95
CA TRP A 42 7.69 21.07 2.81
C TRP A 42 8.56 21.28 4.05
N LEU A 43 8.09 20.83 5.23
CA LEU A 43 8.87 20.95 6.47
C LEU A 43 10.19 20.17 6.38
N LEU A 44 10.26 19.14 5.55
CA LEU A 44 11.46 18.34 5.31
C LEU A 44 12.47 19.03 4.37
N LEU A 45 12.02 20.04 3.62
CA LEU A 45 12.86 20.80 2.70
C LEU A 45 13.47 22.06 3.34
N VAL A 46 12.73 22.70 4.23
CA VAL A 46 13.18 23.91 4.91
C VAL A 46 14.41 23.58 5.77
N PRO A 47 15.58 24.24 5.58
CA PRO A 47 16.84 23.90 6.25
C PRO A 47 16.90 24.39 7.71
N LEU A 48 15.81 24.16 8.45
CA LEU A 48 15.67 24.44 9.87
C LEU A 48 15.48 23.10 10.59
N ARG A 49 16.36 22.82 11.56
CA ARG A 49 16.33 21.58 12.35
C ARG A 49 14.95 21.24 12.91
N LYS A 50 14.22 22.24 13.43
CA LYS A 50 12.88 22.05 13.99
C LYS A 50 11.87 21.60 12.91
N CYS A 51 11.97 22.13 11.70
CA CYS A 51 11.10 21.76 10.59
C CYS A 51 11.34 20.31 10.17
N TRP A 52 12.61 19.88 10.04
CA TRP A 52 12.93 18.48 9.72
C TRP A 52 12.38 17.50 10.76
N LEU A 53 12.61 17.76 12.05
CA LEU A 53 12.11 16.89 13.12
C LEU A 53 10.57 16.81 13.11
N ILE A 54 9.89 17.95 13.01
CA ILE A 54 8.42 18.00 13.00
C ILE A 54 7.89 17.30 11.74
N GLY A 55 8.45 17.60 10.57
CA GLY A 55 8.08 16.96 9.30
C GLY A 55 8.28 15.45 9.34
N ALA A 56 9.42 14.98 9.86
CA ALA A 56 9.72 13.56 9.98
C ALA A 56 8.72 12.84 10.89
N ILE A 57 8.42 13.40 12.05
CA ILE A 57 7.45 12.83 13.00
C ILE A 57 6.05 12.77 12.38
N ILE A 58 5.62 13.85 11.71
CA ILE A 58 4.32 13.89 11.02
C ILE A 58 4.26 12.80 9.95
N GLN A 59 5.27 12.70 9.08
CA GLN A 59 5.28 11.70 8.01
C GLN A 59 5.29 10.26 8.56
N ILE A 60 6.14 9.96 9.55
CA ILE A 60 6.20 8.63 10.16
C ILE A 60 4.85 8.29 10.81
N THR A 61 4.27 9.23 11.55
CA THR A 61 2.98 9.01 12.23
C THR A 61 1.86 8.80 11.22
N PHE A 62 1.85 9.58 10.14
CA PHE A 62 0.89 9.43 9.06
C PHE A 62 0.99 8.06 8.39
N GLN A 63 2.21 7.60 8.06
CA GLN A 63 2.42 6.27 7.49
C GLN A 63 2.02 5.13 8.44
N LEU A 64 2.29 5.28 9.75
CA LEU A 64 1.84 4.32 10.76
C LEU A 64 0.31 4.26 10.83
N ILE A 65 -0.37 5.41 10.77
CA ILE A 65 -1.83 5.46 10.72
C ILE A 65 -2.32 4.73 9.47
N LEU A 66 -1.72 4.96 8.29
CA LEU A 66 -2.09 4.26 7.05
C LEU A 66 -1.88 2.74 7.13
N ILE A 67 -0.83 2.26 7.83
CA ILE A 67 -0.59 0.82 8.07
C ILE A 67 -1.64 0.22 9.02
N VAL A 68 -2.12 1.00 9.98
CA VAL A 68 -3.09 0.54 10.98
C VAL A 68 -4.51 0.60 10.41
N SER A 69 -4.84 1.65 9.67
CA SER A 69 -6.16 1.89 9.09
C SER A 69 -6.42 1.06 7.83
N GLY A 70 -5.37 0.63 7.16
CA GLY A 70 -5.44 -0.11 5.91
C GLY A 70 -4.14 -0.82 5.61
N ASN A 71 -4.03 -1.38 4.42
CA ASN A 71 -2.79 -2.02 4.01
C ASN A 71 -2.40 -1.64 2.58
N LEU A 72 -1.36 -0.82 2.50
CA LEU A 72 -0.72 -0.44 1.24
C LEU A 72 0.60 -1.22 1.04
N SER A 73 0.72 -2.40 1.65
CA SER A 73 1.90 -3.26 1.57
C SER A 73 3.18 -2.59 2.06
N PHE A 74 4.31 -2.96 1.46
CA PHE A 74 5.64 -2.50 1.81
C PHE A 74 5.87 -1.01 1.50
N LEU A 75 4.99 -0.37 0.73
CA LEU A 75 5.13 1.04 0.32
C LEU A 75 5.10 1.98 1.53
N ASN A 76 4.20 1.76 2.48
CA ASN A 76 4.15 2.55 3.72
C ASN A 76 5.47 2.46 4.51
N TRP A 77 6.11 1.29 4.49
CA TRP A 77 7.38 1.08 5.16
C TRP A 77 8.53 1.78 4.45
N LEU A 78 8.56 1.71 3.13
CA LEU A 78 9.55 2.43 2.33
C LEU A 78 9.45 3.93 2.50
N THR A 79 8.23 4.46 2.64
CA THR A 79 8.02 5.89 2.81
C THR A 79 8.41 6.42 4.18
N MET A 80 8.45 5.58 5.20
CA MET A 80 9.03 5.96 6.48
C MET A 80 10.55 6.10 6.43
N ILE A 81 11.26 5.38 5.55
CA ILE A 81 12.73 5.37 5.54
C ILE A 81 13.33 6.77 5.31
N PRO A 82 12.91 7.56 4.28
CA PRO A 82 13.39 8.92 4.12
C PRO A 82 13.03 9.85 5.29
N ALA A 83 11.85 9.69 5.90
CA ALA A 83 11.50 10.49 7.08
C ALA A 83 12.40 10.19 8.28
N LEU A 84 12.86 8.94 8.45
CA LEU A 84 13.82 8.61 9.51
C LEU A 84 15.13 9.40 9.38
N ALA A 85 15.56 9.73 8.16
CA ALA A 85 16.74 10.58 7.95
C ALA A 85 16.55 12.02 8.45
N GLY A 86 15.31 12.47 8.65
CA GLY A 86 15.00 13.77 9.27
C GLY A 86 15.13 13.75 10.81
N LEU A 87 15.28 12.58 11.43
CA LEU A 87 15.52 12.44 12.88
C LEU A 87 17.03 12.49 13.16
N ASP A 88 17.48 13.56 13.82
CA ASP A 88 18.91 13.71 14.14
C ASP A 88 19.40 12.74 15.23
N ASP A 89 20.72 12.53 15.27
CA ASP A 89 21.37 11.64 16.24
C ASP A 89 21.03 12.01 17.69
N LEU A 90 20.82 13.29 17.98
CA LEU A 90 20.49 13.77 19.33
C LEU A 90 19.07 13.35 19.74
N PHE A 91 18.11 13.39 18.81
CA PHE A 91 16.75 12.94 19.00
C PHE A 91 16.71 11.42 19.21
N LEU A 92 17.38 10.67 18.34
CA LEU A 92 17.47 9.20 18.43
C LEU A 92 18.14 8.78 19.75
N ALA A 93 19.25 9.42 20.11
CA ALA A 93 19.96 9.19 21.39
C ALA A 93 19.10 9.48 22.63
N ARG A 94 18.21 10.47 22.55
CA ARG A 94 17.35 10.86 23.67
C ARG A 94 16.14 9.95 23.83
N TYR A 95 15.48 9.60 22.74
CA TYR A 95 14.16 8.95 22.76
C TYR A 95 14.19 7.45 22.42
N LEU A 96 15.11 6.99 21.57
CA LEU A 96 15.22 5.58 21.18
C LEU A 96 16.31 4.80 21.92
N ARG A 97 16.92 5.42 22.95
CA ARG A 97 18.00 4.83 23.78
C ARG A 97 17.69 3.44 24.33
N PHE A 98 16.41 3.11 24.52
CA PHE A 98 15.97 1.87 25.13
C PHE A 98 15.76 0.74 24.12
N LEU A 99 15.60 1.05 22.83
CA LEU A 99 15.21 0.07 21.81
C LEU A 99 16.41 -0.49 21.04
N PHE A 100 17.42 0.34 20.75
CA PHE A 100 18.50 -0.02 19.81
C PHE A 100 19.91 0.01 20.40
N TRP A 101 20.06 0.39 21.68
CA TRP A 101 21.37 0.81 22.17
C TRP A 101 21.85 -0.09 23.33
N PRO A 102 23.00 -0.77 23.18
CA PRO A 102 23.66 -1.48 24.27
C PRO A 102 23.88 -0.55 25.47
N LYS A 103 23.82 -1.10 26.69
CA LYS A 103 23.94 -0.32 27.93
C LYS A 103 25.23 0.50 27.98
N GLU A 104 26.30 0.03 27.33
CA GLU A 104 27.60 0.71 27.29
C GLU A 104 27.51 2.07 26.60
N ILE A 105 26.91 2.11 25.40
CA ILE A 105 26.88 3.35 24.63
C ILE A 105 25.75 4.28 25.10
N ALA A 106 24.76 3.80 25.86
CA ALA A 106 23.74 4.64 26.50
C ALA A 106 24.37 5.45 27.65
N THR A 107 25.40 4.86 28.28
CA THR A 107 26.20 5.48 29.31
C THR A 107 27.15 6.51 28.71
N ALA A 108 27.76 6.23 27.56
CA ALA A 108 28.56 7.20 26.80
C ALA A 108 27.75 8.43 26.37
N LEU A 109 26.53 8.24 25.86
CA LEU A 109 25.62 9.35 25.49
C LEU A 109 25.12 10.14 26.72
N LYS A 110 24.93 9.49 27.88
CA LYS A 110 24.63 10.18 29.14
C LYS A 110 25.80 11.04 29.61
N CYS A 111 27.03 10.53 29.57
CA CYS A 111 28.22 11.32 29.86
C CYS A 111 28.31 12.52 28.91
N GLN A 112 28.10 12.32 27.61
CA GLN A 112 28.15 13.40 26.63
C GLN A 112 27.02 14.43 26.84
N ALA A 113 25.80 14.01 27.20
CA ALA A 113 24.70 14.91 27.51
C ALA A 113 24.87 15.67 28.83
N HIS A 114 25.46 15.05 29.86
CA HIS A 114 25.76 15.69 31.15
C HIS A 114 26.90 16.71 31.00
N CYS A 115 27.95 16.38 30.25
CA CYS A 115 29.01 17.32 29.89
C CYS A 115 28.43 18.53 29.13
N LEU A 116 27.48 18.31 28.20
CA LEU A 116 26.80 19.41 27.48
C LEU A 116 25.92 20.31 28.37
N GLU A 117 25.38 19.81 29.48
CA GLU A 117 24.60 20.61 30.44
C GLU A 117 25.47 21.36 31.45
N GLU A 118 26.59 20.78 31.89
CA GLU A 118 27.58 21.46 32.73
C GLU A 118 28.31 22.56 31.95
N ASP A 119 28.67 22.31 30.68
CA ASP A 119 29.34 23.30 29.83
C ASP A 119 28.45 24.50 29.46
N LYS A 120 27.12 24.30 29.39
CA LYS A 120 26.14 25.40 29.23
C LYS A 120 26.08 26.31 30.45
N LYS A 121 26.30 25.78 31.66
CA LYS A 121 26.38 26.59 32.88
C LYS A 121 27.70 27.37 32.95
N GLN A 122 28.79 26.84 32.41
CA GLN A 122 30.09 27.53 32.36
C GLN A 122 30.22 28.58 31.25
N GLN A 123 29.45 28.49 30.16
CA GLN A 123 29.43 29.52 29.10
C GLN A 123 28.89 30.90 29.51
N GLN A 124 28.21 31.01 30.66
CA GLN A 124 27.79 32.32 31.19
C GLN A 124 28.93 33.09 31.89
N THR A 125 30.05 32.43 32.20
CA THR A 125 31.16 33.05 32.94
C THR A 125 32.52 32.63 32.36
N GLY A 126 33.07 33.43 31.45
CA GLY A 126 34.51 33.44 31.19
C GLY A 126 34.97 32.76 29.91
N GLY A 127 35.92 33.42 29.23
CA GLY A 127 36.36 33.12 27.88
C GLY A 127 37.09 31.79 27.69
N TRP A 128 37.06 31.36 26.42
CA TRP A 128 37.84 30.32 25.74
C TRP A 128 37.70 28.86 26.26
N SER A 129 36.89 28.06 25.54
CA SER A 129 36.53 26.67 25.85
C SER A 129 36.92 25.68 24.73
N TYR A 130 37.32 24.48 25.15
CA TYR A 130 37.76 23.32 24.35
C TYR A 130 36.61 22.56 23.64
N ILE A 131 35.35 23.01 23.75
CA ILE A 131 34.17 22.45 23.04
C ILE A 131 34.00 23.16 21.69
N GLN A 132 35.06 23.16 20.89
CA GLN A 132 34.96 23.49 19.47
C GLN A 132 34.82 22.24 18.58
N ALA A 133 34.88 21.03 19.15
CA ALA A 133 34.81 19.77 18.40
C ALA A 133 33.40 19.40 17.87
N PHE A 134 32.34 19.97 18.44
CA PHE A 134 30.96 19.93 17.89
C PHE A 134 30.35 21.33 17.79
N ASN A 135 31.20 22.34 17.59
CA ASN A 135 30.76 23.66 17.23
C ASN A 135 30.49 23.65 15.72
N PRO A 136 29.28 23.98 15.23
CA PRO A 136 29.00 24.14 13.80
C PRO A 136 29.67 25.40 13.23
N LYS A 137 30.92 25.67 13.62
CA LYS A 137 31.89 26.37 12.78
C LYS A 137 32.57 25.38 11.82
N GLN A 138 31.82 24.39 11.33
CA GLN A 138 32.12 23.72 10.07
C GLN A 138 32.04 24.81 9.00
N SER A 139 33.17 25.49 8.75
CA SER A 139 33.33 26.83 8.12
C SER A 139 32.02 27.52 7.79
N SER A 140 31.67 28.65 8.43
CA SER A 140 30.42 29.40 8.17
C SER A 140 29.98 29.41 6.70
N THR A 141 30.92 29.47 5.77
CA THR A 141 30.76 29.27 4.32
C THR A 141 30.15 27.92 3.87
N LYS A 142 30.58 26.77 4.38
CA LYS A 142 30.00 25.44 4.09
C LYS A 142 28.57 25.31 4.61
N HIS A 143 28.32 25.77 5.84
CA HIS A 143 26.96 25.77 6.40
C HIS A 143 26.03 26.69 5.61
N ALA A 144 26.50 27.91 5.29
CA ALA A 144 25.76 28.85 4.45
C ALA A 144 25.55 28.29 3.02
N ALA A 145 26.57 27.68 2.41
CA ALA A 145 26.45 27.07 1.09
C ALA A 145 25.42 25.92 1.09
N TYR A 146 25.41 25.07 2.13
CA TYR A 146 24.39 24.05 2.29
C TYR A 146 22.99 24.65 2.44
N GLN A 147 22.82 25.69 3.28
CA GLN A 147 21.54 26.37 3.42
C GLN A 147 21.07 27.02 2.11
N CYS A 148 21.96 27.69 1.40
CA CYS A 148 21.67 28.26 0.09
C CYS A 148 21.27 27.18 -0.92
N LEU A 149 21.98 26.06 -0.97
CA LEU A 149 21.66 24.94 -1.85
C LEU A 149 20.30 24.32 -1.50
N ALA A 150 20.02 24.10 -0.22
CA ALA A 150 18.75 23.56 0.26
C ALA A 150 17.58 24.51 -0.06
N LEU A 151 17.75 25.82 0.17
CA LEU A 151 16.76 26.83 -0.20
C LEU A 151 16.56 26.90 -1.72
N ALA A 152 17.63 26.85 -2.52
CA ALA A 152 17.53 26.83 -3.97
C ALA A 152 16.80 25.57 -4.47
N LEU A 153 17.11 24.40 -3.90
CA LEU A 153 16.39 23.16 -4.19
C LEU A 153 14.91 23.24 -3.79
N THR A 154 14.62 23.80 -2.62
CA THR A 154 13.24 24.00 -2.14
C THR A 154 12.46 24.93 -3.08
N ALA A 155 13.07 26.04 -3.50
CA ALA A 155 12.47 26.97 -4.45
C ALA A 155 12.26 26.32 -5.82
N LEU A 156 13.22 25.53 -6.30
CA LEU A 156 13.11 24.78 -7.55
C LEU A 156 11.90 23.84 -7.50
N ILE A 157 11.79 23.02 -6.44
CA ILE A 157 10.66 22.10 -6.25
C ILE A 157 9.34 22.88 -6.17
N GLY A 158 9.33 24.01 -5.46
CA GLY A 158 8.19 24.94 -5.39
C GLY A 158 7.69 25.39 -6.75
N VAL A 159 8.59 25.88 -7.60
CA VAL A 159 8.26 26.36 -8.94
C VAL A 159 7.74 25.23 -9.82
N TYR A 160 8.38 24.07 -9.82
CA TYR A 160 7.92 22.93 -10.62
C TYR A 160 6.62 22.30 -10.07
N SER A 161 6.19 22.64 -8.85
CA SER A 161 4.95 22.13 -8.24
C SER A 161 3.71 22.92 -8.67
N LEU A 162 3.89 24.11 -9.25
CA LEU A 162 2.77 24.97 -9.68
C LEU A 162 1.80 24.26 -10.62
N PRO A 163 2.22 23.55 -11.68
CA PRO A 163 1.30 22.86 -12.58
C PRO A 163 0.51 21.75 -11.88
N VAL A 164 1.11 21.09 -10.88
CA VAL A 164 0.44 20.05 -10.09
C VAL A 164 -0.64 20.67 -9.21
N VAL A 165 -0.36 21.81 -8.57
CA VAL A 165 -1.33 22.54 -7.76
C VAL A 165 -2.47 23.08 -8.62
N GLU A 166 -2.16 23.63 -9.80
CA GLU A 166 -3.18 24.06 -10.77
C GLU A 166 -4.09 22.90 -11.19
N ASN A 167 -3.49 21.73 -11.47
CA ASN A 167 -4.25 20.52 -11.78
C ASN A 167 -5.14 20.08 -10.62
N LEU A 168 -4.68 20.13 -9.37
CA LEU A 168 -5.46 19.78 -8.18
C LEU A 168 -6.65 20.74 -7.93
N ILE A 169 -6.50 22.02 -8.27
CA ILE A 169 -7.59 23.00 -8.14
C ILE A 169 -8.58 22.87 -9.32
N SER A 170 -8.15 22.30 -10.44
CA SER A 170 -8.98 22.16 -11.63
C SER A 170 -10.14 21.17 -11.43
N PRO A 171 -11.32 21.43 -12.03
CA PRO A 171 -12.46 20.51 -11.97
C PRO A 171 -12.26 19.24 -12.82
N GLY A 172 -11.30 19.26 -13.75
CA GLY A 172 -10.94 18.14 -14.63
C GLY A 172 -9.53 17.65 -14.34
N GLN A 173 -9.29 17.23 -13.09
CA GLN A 173 -7.98 16.79 -12.63
C GLN A 173 -7.45 15.66 -13.51
N ILE A 174 -6.30 15.90 -14.14
CA ILE A 174 -5.59 14.90 -14.94
C ILE A 174 -4.60 14.21 -14.02
N MET A 175 -4.82 12.93 -13.77
CA MET A 175 -3.92 12.13 -12.94
C MET A 175 -2.85 11.45 -13.80
N ASN A 176 -1.70 11.13 -13.20
CA ASN A 176 -0.59 10.41 -13.84
C ASN A 176 0.03 11.08 -15.07
N THR A 177 -0.02 12.41 -15.11
CA THR A 177 0.70 13.19 -16.13
C THR A 177 1.97 13.75 -15.54
N SER A 178 3.09 13.59 -16.25
CA SER A 178 4.29 14.37 -15.98
C SER A 178 4.09 15.78 -16.54
N PHE A 179 3.96 16.77 -15.64
CA PHE A 179 3.81 18.17 -16.04
C PHE A 179 5.14 18.84 -16.41
N ASP A 180 6.26 18.13 -16.24
CA ASP A 180 7.59 18.62 -16.55
C ASP A 180 8.46 17.54 -17.24
N ASN A 181 9.41 17.98 -18.05
CA ASN A 181 10.29 17.08 -18.84
C ASN A 181 11.25 16.26 -17.97
N PHE A 182 11.65 16.79 -16.82
CA PHE A 182 12.62 16.17 -15.92
C PHE A 182 11.96 15.24 -14.89
N ARG A 183 10.63 15.25 -14.83
CA ARG A 183 9.78 14.55 -13.87
C ARG A 183 10.21 14.82 -12.43
N ILE A 184 10.66 16.04 -12.11
CA ILE A 184 11.31 16.37 -10.83
C ILE A 184 10.30 16.44 -9.68
N VAL A 185 9.14 17.06 -9.89
CA VAL A 185 8.13 17.15 -8.83
C VAL A 185 7.38 15.84 -8.68
N PHE A 186 7.23 15.12 -9.78
CA PHE A 186 6.93 13.71 -9.73
C PHE A 186 7.96 13.01 -8.82
N PHE A 187 9.27 13.23 -9.02
CA PHE A 187 10.35 12.69 -8.18
C PHE A 187 10.34 13.14 -6.72
N PHE A 188 9.79 14.31 -6.33
CA PHE A 188 9.87 14.82 -4.96
C PHE A 188 8.70 14.37 -4.09
N PHE A 189 7.48 14.34 -4.65
CA PHE A 189 6.37 13.57 -4.08
C PHE A 189 6.71 12.06 -4.02
N PHE A 190 7.54 11.60 -4.95
CA PHE A 190 8.01 10.21 -5.09
C PHE A 190 9.37 9.94 -4.41
N PHE A 191 10.10 10.94 -3.88
CA PHE A 191 11.37 10.72 -3.17
C PHE A 191 11.11 10.14 -1.78
N PHE A 192 9.93 10.44 -1.25
CA PHE A 192 9.34 9.69 -0.16
C PHE A 192 8.96 8.26 -0.54
N MET A 193 8.86 7.89 -1.81
CA MET A 193 8.42 6.58 -2.28
C MET A 193 9.43 5.94 -3.24
N PHE A 194 10.73 6.12 -3.00
CA PHE A 194 11.79 5.62 -3.88
C PHE A 194 12.35 4.28 -3.40
N VAL A 195 11.79 3.17 -3.89
CA VAL A 195 12.57 1.95 -4.18
C VAL A 195 12.18 1.39 -5.54
N THR A 196 13.10 1.58 -6.50
CA THR A 196 13.29 0.88 -7.78
C THR A 196 12.30 1.11 -8.93
N ASN A 197 12.89 1.37 -10.11
CA ASN A 197 12.28 1.66 -11.41
C ASN A 197 11.32 0.59 -11.96
N SER A 198 11.27 -0.61 -11.38
CA SER A 198 10.34 -1.68 -11.79
C SER A 198 8.99 -1.64 -11.06
N VAL A 199 8.88 -0.81 -10.01
CA VAL A 199 7.66 -0.60 -9.21
C VAL A 199 6.92 0.67 -9.66
N PHE A 200 7.51 1.45 -10.57
CA PHE A 200 7.00 2.71 -11.09
C PHE A 200 5.60 2.58 -11.72
N GLU A 201 5.33 1.54 -12.50
CA GLU A 201 3.98 1.36 -13.07
C GLU A 201 2.97 0.92 -12.00
N ILE A 202 3.38 0.09 -11.04
CA ILE A 202 2.48 -0.53 -10.05
C ILE A 202 2.01 0.46 -8.99
N VAL A 203 2.88 1.34 -8.48
CA VAL A 203 2.52 2.36 -7.48
C VAL A 203 1.69 3.48 -8.09
N ILE A 204 1.95 3.82 -9.35
CA ILE A 204 1.18 4.80 -10.13
C ILE A 204 -0.23 4.27 -10.43
N TYR A 205 -0.38 2.98 -10.74
CA TYR A 205 -1.69 2.33 -10.80
C TYR A 205 -2.39 2.31 -9.43
N PHE A 206 -1.64 2.23 -8.32
CA PHE A 206 -2.16 2.15 -6.97
C PHE A 206 -2.77 3.46 -6.45
N LEU A 207 -2.11 4.59 -6.72
CA LEU A 207 -2.64 5.93 -6.44
C LEU A 207 -3.75 6.34 -7.43
N PHE A 208 -3.74 5.80 -8.66
CA PHE A 208 -4.75 6.05 -9.69
C PHE A 208 -6.05 5.24 -9.47
N CYS A 209 -5.96 3.98 -9.06
CA CYS A 209 -7.14 3.15 -8.77
C CYS A 209 -7.94 3.64 -7.57
N PHE A 210 -7.30 4.38 -6.66
CA PHE A 210 -7.97 5.01 -5.54
C PHE A 210 -8.98 6.11 -5.97
N SER A 211 -8.88 6.63 -7.19
CA SER A 211 -9.80 7.64 -7.74
C SER A 211 -10.84 7.10 -8.73
N PHE A 212 -10.69 5.87 -9.24
CA PHE A 212 -11.52 5.42 -10.37
C PHE A 212 -12.72 4.55 -10.02
N GLU A 213 -12.87 4.13 -8.75
CA GLU A 213 -14.04 3.36 -8.37
C GLU A 213 -14.57 3.76 -6.99
N MET A 214 -15.77 4.32 -7.00
CA MET A 214 -16.61 4.49 -5.81
C MET A 214 -17.10 3.13 -5.26
N GLN A 215 -16.72 2.02 -5.89
CA GLN A 215 -17.35 0.71 -5.74
C GLN A 215 -16.34 -0.43 -5.90
N ARG A 216 -16.35 -1.40 -4.98
CA ARG A 216 -15.44 -2.54 -5.01
C ARG A 216 -16.00 -3.71 -5.83
N HIS A 217 -15.59 -3.82 -7.09
CA HIS A 217 -15.89 -5.00 -7.90
C HIS A 217 -14.91 -6.13 -7.64
N GLU A 218 -15.43 -7.33 -7.44
CA GLU A 218 -14.63 -8.52 -7.15
C GLU A 218 -14.95 -9.70 -8.06
N VAL A 219 -13.89 -10.26 -8.63
CA VAL A 219 -13.95 -11.51 -9.40
C VAL A 219 -13.87 -12.69 -8.44
N ILE A 220 -14.91 -13.51 -8.41
CA ILE A 220 -15.00 -14.72 -7.61
C ILE A 220 -14.92 -15.93 -8.54
N PHE A 221 -13.86 -16.72 -8.37
CA PHE A 221 -13.70 -18.00 -9.06
C PHE A 221 -14.53 -19.07 -8.35
N GLU A 222 -15.17 -19.92 -9.14
CA GLU A 222 -15.97 -21.02 -8.66
C GLU A 222 -15.59 -22.31 -9.40
N VAL A 223 -15.49 -23.40 -8.66
CA VAL A 223 -15.08 -24.72 -9.16
C VAL A 223 -16.13 -25.77 -8.83
N THR A 224 -16.24 -26.80 -9.67
CA THR A 224 -17.15 -27.93 -9.44
C THR A 224 -16.55 -29.25 -9.93
N HIS A 225 -16.94 -30.35 -9.27
CA HIS A 225 -16.64 -31.72 -9.71
C HIS A 225 -17.77 -32.34 -10.53
N ASP A 226 -18.86 -31.60 -10.77
CA ASP A 226 -20.00 -32.10 -11.54
C ASP A 226 -19.55 -32.47 -12.97
N SER A 227 -20.09 -33.57 -13.50
CA SER A 227 -19.71 -34.07 -14.83
C SER A 227 -20.28 -33.23 -15.96
N LYS A 228 -21.36 -32.48 -15.72
CA LYS A 228 -21.99 -31.55 -16.66
C LYS A 228 -22.50 -30.33 -15.91
N VAL A 229 -22.36 -29.15 -16.54
CA VAL A 229 -22.89 -27.89 -16.00
C VAL A 229 -24.39 -27.81 -16.31
N ASN A 230 -25.19 -27.66 -15.26
CA ASN A 230 -26.62 -27.40 -15.34
C ASN A 230 -27.05 -26.38 -14.27
N LYS A 231 -28.33 -26.03 -14.23
CA LYS A 231 -28.88 -25.04 -13.28
C LYS A 231 -28.74 -25.46 -11.81
N TYR A 232 -28.63 -26.76 -11.54
CA TYR A 232 -28.52 -27.35 -10.21
C TYR A 232 -27.07 -27.71 -9.85
N SER A 233 -26.10 -27.37 -10.71
CA SER A 233 -24.71 -27.70 -10.45
C SER A 233 -24.21 -27.03 -9.17
N LYS A 234 -23.51 -27.79 -8.34
CA LYS A 234 -22.98 -27.29 -7.09
C LYS A 234 -21.61 -26.66 -7.34
N TRP A 235 -21.58 -25.34 -7.25
CA TRP A 235 -20.35 -24.54 -7.39
C TRP A 235 -19.79 -24.20 -6.02
N THR A 236 -18.46 -24.29 -5.89
CA THR A 236 -17.74 -23.93 -4.67
C THR A 236 -16.80 -22.78 -4.97
N GLU A 237 -16.88 -21.72 -4.18
CA GLU A 237 -16.03 -20.53 -4.33
C GLU A 237 -14.58 -20.85 -3.97
N VAL A 238 -13.66 -20.40 -4.80
CA VAL A 238 -12.21 -20.48 -4.55
C VAL A 238 -11.83 -19.40 -3.55
N ILE A 239 -11.23 -19.80 -2.43
CA ILE A 239 -10.88 -18.89 -1.34
C ILE A 239 -9.39 -18.56 -1.42
N PHE A 240 -9.06 -17.27 -1.53
CA PHE A 240 -7.70 -16.72 -1.48
C PHE A 240 -7.26 -16.50 -0.03
N LYS A 241 -5.96 -16.21 0.20
CA LYS A 241 -5.42 -16.15 1.57
C LYS A 241 -5.91 -14.96 2.38
N CYS A 242 -6.00 -13.78 1.80
CA CYS A 242 -6.40 -12.56 2.50
C CYS A 242 -7.43 -11.71 1.74
N LYS A 243 -7.60 -11.94 0.44
CA LYS A 243 -8.62 -11.29 -0.36
C LYS A 243 -10.02 -11.46 0.26
N PRO A 244 -10.87 -10.40 0.23
CA PRO A 244 -12.31 -10.54 0.48
C PRO A 244 -12.94 -11.64 -0.39
N GLY A 245 -13.80 -12.45 0.23
CA GLY A 245 -14.43 -13.61 -0.38
C GLY A 245 -15.69 -14.00 0.41
N PRO A 246 -15.63 -14.98 1.32
CA PRO A 246 -16.77 -15.31 2.18
C PRO A 246 -17.23 -14.10 3.02
N LEU A 247 -18.56 -13.95 3.18
CA LEU A 247 -19.17 -12.76 3.80
C LEU A 247 -18.91 -12.67 5.30
N ASP A 248 -18.77 -13.80 5.97
CA ASP A 248 -18.50 -13.93 7.40
C ASP A 248 -17.00 -13.92 7.73
N ARG A 249 -16.14 -13.90 6.71
CA ARG A 249 -14.69 -13.88 6.91
C ARG A 249 -14.23 -12.49 7.35
N ARG A 250 -13.67 -12.43 8.55
CA ARG A 250 -12.96 -11.24 9.04
C ARG A 250 -11.79 -10.88 8.11
N PRO A 251 -11.64 -9.61 7.69
CA PRO A 251 -10.51 -9.17 6.88
C PRO A 251 -9.16 -9.46 7.56
N CYS A 252 -8.12 -9.72 6.77
CA CYS A 252 -6.83 -10.12 7.31
C CYS A 252 -5.93 -8.92 7.66
N VAL A 253 -5.05 -9.09 8.65
CA VAL A 253 -3.94 -8.15 8.90
C VAL A 253 -2.70 -8.72 8.23
N ILE A 254 -2.21 -8.06 7.19
CA ILE A 254 -1.08 -8.57 6.39
C ILE A 254 -0.07 -7.44 6.10
N THR A 255 0.56 -6.87 7.13
CA THR A 255 1.67 -5.91 6.98
C THR A 255 2.99 -6.62 7.33
N PRO A 256 4.12 -6.38 6.64
CA PRO A 256 4.39 -5.36 5.62
C PRO A 256 4.20 -5.83 4.16
N TYR A 257 3.65 -7.01 3.90
CA TYR A 257 3.64 -7.63 2.57
C TYR A 257 2.24 -7.85 2.00
N HIS A 258 2.09 -8.00 0.68
CA HIS A 258 0.86 -8.48 0.07
C HIS A 258 1.08 -9.81 -0.63
N TYR A 259 0.06 -10.67 -0.62
CA TYR A 259 0.04 -11.80 -1.54
C TYR A 259 -0.14 -11.28 -2.96
N ARG A 260 0.82 -11.59 -3.83
CA ARG A 260 0.83 -11.11 -5.21
C ARG A 260 -0.43 -11.52 -5.96
N LEU A 261 -0.91 -12.74 -5.76
CA LEU A 261 -2.13 -13.21 -6.42
C LEU A 261 -3.37 -12.44 -5.95
N ASP A 262 -3.55 -12.25 -4.64
CA ASP A 262 -4.63 -11.46 -4.05
C ASP A 262 -4.66 -10.02 -4.58
N TRP A 263 -3.48 -9.43 -4.78
CA TRP A 263 -3.35 -8.11 -5.38
C TRP A 263 -3.67 -8.12 -6.89
N GLN A 264 -3.17 -9.10 -7.64
CA GLN A 264 -3.46 -9.22 -9.09
C GLN A 264 -4.95 -9.38 -9.37
N ILE A 265 -5.67 -10.16 -8.56
CA ILE A 265 -7.12 -10.32 -8.72
C ILE A 265 -7.92 -9.09 -8.29
N TRP A 266 -7.42 -8.27 -7.36
CA TRP A 266 -8.01 -6.96 -7.09
C TRP A 266 -7.98 -6.06 -8.34
N PHE A 267 -6.86 -6.04 -9.09
CA PHE A 267 -6.81 -5.30 -10.36
C PHE A 267 -7.76 -5.85 -11.44
N ALA A 268 -8.04 -7.15 -11.43
CA ALA A 268 -9.00 -7.76 -12.35
C ALA A 268 -10.45 -7.26 -12.12
N GLY A 269 -10.70 -6.68 -10.93
CA GLY A 269 -11.94 -6.00 -10.58
C GLY A 269 -12.18 -4.73 -11.39
N PHE A 270 -11.13 -4.09 -11.93
CA PHE A 270 -11.24 -2.77 -12.54
C PHE A 270 -11.73 -2.76 -13.98
N PRO A 271 -12.33 -1.63 -14.43
CA PRO A 271 -12.74 -1.46 -15.81
C PRO A 271 -11.55 -1.53 -16.79
N PRO A 272 -11.77 -2.05 -18.00
CA PRO A 272 -12.97 -2.77 -18.42
C PRO A 272 -13.06 -4.16 -17.75
N HIS A 273 -14.25 -4.50 -17.24
CA HIS A 273 -14.53 -5.75 -16.52
C HIS A 273 -14.57 -6.97 -17.47
N SER A 274 -13.43 -7.27 -18.11
CA SER A 274 -13.29 -8.34 -19.08
C SER A 274 -11.95 -9.07 -18.91
N PRO A 275 -11.96 -10.41 -18.88
CA PRO A 275 -10.72 -11.20 -18.83
C PRO A 275 -9.93 -11.12 -20.15
N PHE A 276 -10.56 -10.74 -21.26
CA PHE A 276 -9.92 -10.62 -22.58
C PHE A 276 -9.10 -9.33 -22.74
N SER A 277 -9.18 -8.43 -21.78
CA SER A 277 -8.27 -7.29 -21.70
C SER A 277 -6.85 -7.82 -21.49
N GLY A 278 -5.87 -7.37 -22.29
CA GLY A 278 -4.50 -7.91 -22.25
C GLY A 278 -3.85 -7.93 -20.85
N ARG A 279 -4.26 -7.04 -19.95
CA ARG A 279 -3.83 -7.00 -18.53
C ARG A 279 -4.26 -8.22 -17.71
N ASN A 280 -5.37 -8.87 -18.07
CA ASN A 280 -6.03 -9.94 -17.30
C ASN A 280 -5.85 -11.34 -17.93
N ALA A 281 -5.01 -11.47 -18.96
CA ALA A 281 -4.78 -12.73 -19.66
C ALA A 281 -4.29 -13.88 -18.73
N TRP A 282 -3.63 -13.54 -17.62
CA TRP A 282 -3.19 -14.49 -16.60
C TRP A 282 -4.34 -15.31 -16.00
N ILE A 283 -5.59 -14.82 -16.06
CA ILE A 283 -6.79 -15.51 -15.54
C ILE A 283 -7.01 -16.86 -16.24
N PHE A 284 -6.74 -16.95 -17.55
CA PHE A 284 -6.89 -18.20 -18.29
C PHE A 284 -5.82 -19.22 -17.89
N LEU A 285 -4.58 -18.77 -17.68
CA LEU A 285 -3.49 -19.62 -17.19
C LEU A 285 -3.77 -20.09 -15.76
N PHE A 286 -4.22 -19.19 -14.90
CA PHE A 286 -4.62 -19.51 -13.53
C PHE A 286 -5.76 -20.54 -13.49
N ALA A 287 -6.79 -20.36 -14.32
CA ALA A 287 -7.89 -21.30 -14.41
C ALA A 287 -7.46 -22.69 -14.91
N ARG A 288 -6.53 -22.74 -15.87
CA ARG A 288 -5.91 -24.01 -16.31
C ARG A 288 -5.19 -24.71 -15.17
N GLN A 289 -4.38 -23.98 -14.38
CA GLN A 289 -3.63 -24.56 -13.28
C GLN A 289 -4.55 -25.10 -12.17
N LEU A 290 -5.66 -24.42 -11.89
CA LEU A 290 -6.68 -24.92 -10.96
C LEU A 290 -7.37 -26.18 -11.49
N LEU A 291 -7.70 -26.24 -12.79
CA LEU A 291 -8.25 -27.45 -13.43
C LEU A 291 -7.27 -28.63 -13.45
N LEU A 292 -5.96 -28.36 -13.42
CA LEU A 292 -4.92 -29.38 -13.29
C LEU A 292 -4.61 -29.74 -11.82
N ALA A 293 -5.18 -29.02 -10.86
CA ALA A 293 -4.85 -29.12 -9.44
C ALA A 293 -3.34 -29.03 -9.16
N GLU A 294 -2.65 -28.10 -9.84
CA GLU A 294 -1.20 -27.92 -9.69
C GLU A 294 -0.84 -27.45 -8.27
N LYS A 295 0.03 -28.20 -7.58
CA LYS A 295 0.43 -27.93 -6.19
C LYS A 295 0.92 -26.50 -5.98
N ALA A 296 1.80 -26.00 -6.86
CA ALA A 296 2.36 -24.65 -6.74
C ALA A 296 1.28 -23.56 -6.77
N THR A 297 0.19 -23.78 -7.51
CA THR A 297 -0.95 -22.86 -7.60
C THR A 297 -1.87 -22.99 -6.40
N LEU A 298 -2.12 -24.21 -5.93
CA LEU A 298 -2.92 -24.47 -4.73
C LEU A 298 -2.26 -23.88 -3.46
N ASP A 299 -0.93 -23.87 -3.39
CA ASP A 299 -0.17 -23.25 -2.30
C ASP A 299 -0.38 -21.71 -2.22
N LEU A 300 -0.88 -21.08 -3.29
CA LEU A 300 -1.23 -19.65 -3.32
C LEU A 300 -2.61 -19.35 -2.71
N LEU A 301 -3.44 -20.38 -2.50
CA LEU A 301 -4.81 -20.25 -2.00
C LEU A 301 -4.91 -20.49 -0.49
N ASP A 302 -6.11 -20.28 0.04
CA ASP A 302 -6.44 -20.62 1.42
C ASP A 302 -6.37 -22.14 1.64
N GLN A 303 -5.56 -22.55 2.62
CA GLN A 303 -5.26 -23.96 2.84
C GLN A 303 -6.45 -24.74 3.41
N SER A 304 -7.39 -24.08 4.08
CA SER A 304 -8.63 -24.72 4.56
C SER A 304 -9.53 -25.08 3.38
N PHE A 305 -9.64 -24.18 2.39
CA PHE A 305 -10.36 -24.44 1.14
C PHE A 305 -9.69 -25.54 0.32
N VAL A 306 -8.37 -25.46 0.12
CA VAL A 306 -7.61 -26.48 -0.64
C VAL A 306 -7.83 -27.86 -0.03
N LYS A 307 -7.67 -28.00 1.29
CA LYS A 307 -7.88 -29.27 1.99
C LYS A 307 -9.31 -29.79 1.86
N ALA A 308 -10.31 -28.90 1.90
CA ALA A 308 -11.72 -29.28 1.84
C ALA A 308 -12.19 -29.67 0.43
N PHE A 309 -11.69 -29.00 -0.61
CA PHE A 309 -12.12 -29.18 -1.99
C PHE A 309 -11.19 -30.08 -2.80
N TYR A 310 -9.89 -29.78 -2.81
CA TYR A 310 -8.89 -30.53 -3.58
C TYR A 310 -8.34 -31.74 -2.82
N GLY A 311 -8.35 -31.74 -1.49
CA GLY A 311 -7.78 -32.81 -0.65
C GLY A 311 -6.42 -32.43 -0.05
N ASP A 312 -5.70 -33.41 0.51
CA ASP A 312 -4.46 -33.18 1.28
C ASP A 312 -3.19 -32.89 0.45
N GLY A 313 -3.33 -32.66 -0.87
CA GLY A 313 -2.22 -32.28 -1.74
C GLY A 313 -1.14 -33.35 -1.89
N THR A 314 -1.40 -34.57 -1.44
CA THR A 314 -0.58 -35.75 -1.77
C THR A 314 -1.06 -36.32 -3.11
N ASP A 315 -0.13 -36.81 -3.95
CA ASP A 315 -0.41 -37.22 -5.34
C ASP A 315 -1.56 -38.24 -5.46
N ASN A 316 -1.84 -39.00 -4.41
CA ASN A 316 -2.86 -40.05 -4.41
C ASN A 316 -4.26 -39.61 -3.93
N LYS A 317 -4.44 -38.36 -3.48
CA LYS A 317 -5.75 -37.86 -2.96
C LYS A 317 -6.17 -36.50 -3.49
N THR A 318 -5.38 -35.89 -4.37
CA THR A 318 -5.73 -34.60 -4.97
C THR A 318 -6.80 -34.80 -6.05
N ARG A 319 -7.98 -34.21 -5.87
CA ARG A 319 -9.08 -34.28 -6.84
C ARG A 319 -9.19 -32.98 -7.62
N ALA A 320 -8.91 -33.06 -8.93
CA ALA A 320 -9.10 -31.91 -9.82
C ALA A 320 -10.59 -31.60 -10.07
N PRO A 321 -10.98 -30.32 -10.18
CA PRO A 321 -12.31 -29.93 -10.62
C PRO A 321 -12.51 -30.24 -12.10
N THR A 322 -13.77 -30.49 -12.47
CA THR A 322 -14.17 -30.74 -13.85
C THR A 322 -14.37 -29.41 -14.59
N PHE A 323 -15.00 -28.43 -13.93
CA PHE A 323 -15.25 -27.11 -14.50
C PHE A 323 -14.82 -26.02 -13.53
N ILE A 324 -14.43 -24.88 -14.10
CA ILE A 324 -14.20 -23.62 -13.40
C ILE A 324 -14.95 -22.50 -14.13
N ARG A 325 -15.47 -21.54 -13.37
CA ARG A 325 -16.04 -20.29 -13.89
C ARG A 325 -15.62 -19.12 -13.02
N ALA A 326 -15.88 -17.90 -13.47
CA ALA A 326 -15.71 -16.71 -12.64
C ALA A 326 -16.91 -15.78 -12.81
N GLN A 327 -17.32 -15.18 -11.70
CA GLN A 327 -18.43 -14.23 -11.63
C GLN A 327 -17.94 -12.92 -11.03
N MET A 328 -18.67 -11.83 -11.28
CA MET A 328 -18.35 -10.55 -10.68
C MET A 328 -19.44 -10.11 -9.71
N TYR A 329 -18.98 -9.60 -8.58
CA TYR A 329 -19.83 -9.10 -7.51
C TYR A 329 -19.36 -7.72 -7.09
N LEU A 330 -20.30 -6.83 -6.78
CA LEU A 330 -20.03 -5.64 -6.00
C LEU A 330 -19.99 -6.04 -4.53
N TYR A 331 -18.88 -5.76 -3.86
CA TYR A 331 -18.69 -5.97 -2.43
C TYR A 331 -18.83 -4.65 -1.70
N GLN A 332 -19.52 -4.68 -0.56
CA GLN A 332 -19.68 -3.53 0.32
C GLN A 332 -19.48 -3.96 1.78
N PHE A 333 -18.95 -3.07 2.62
CA PHE A 333 -18.93 -3.34 4.04
C PHE A 333 -20.35 -3.38 4.62
N THR A 334 -20.53 -4.15 5.70
CA THR A 334 -21.75 -4.10 6.50
C THR A 334 -21.75 -2.84 7.36
N ASP A 335 -22.95 -2.29 7.61
CA ASP A 335 -23.10 -1.03 8.36
C ASP A 335 -23.17 -1.25 9.88
N ASP A 336 -23.50 -2.48 10.32
CA ASP A 336 -23.76 -2.81 11.73
C ASP A 336 -22.80 -3.90 12.24
N VAL A 337 -22.20 -3.63 13.41
CA VAL A 337 -21.30 -4.55 14.14
C VAL A 337 -22.05 -5.81 14.57
N SER A 338 -23.37 -5.73 14.74
CA SER A 338 -24.22 -6.84 15.15
C SER A 338 -24.44 -7.87 14.02
N GLU A 339 -24.19 -7.48 12.76
CA GLU A 339 -24.23 -8.40 11.65
C GLU A 339 -23.11 -9.45 11.80
N LYS A 340 -23.46 -10.73 11.65
CA LYS A 340 -22.47 -11.83 11.66
C LYS A 340 -21.46 -11.71 10.50
N ASN A 341 -21.82 -10.97 9.46
CA ASN A 341 -21.04 -10.80 8.24
C ASN A 341 -20.25 -9.49 8.27
N TRP A 342 -19.06 -9.50 7.67
CA TRP A 342 -18.23 -8.32 7.43
C TRP A 342 -18.56 -7.66 6.08
N TRP A 343 -19.13 -8.42 5.15
CA TRP A 343 -19.40 -7.98 3.78
C TRP A 343 -20.86 -8.23 3.38
N LYS A 344 -21.40 -7.31 2.59
CA LYS A 344 -22.58 -7.49 1.74
C LYS A 344 -22.06 -7.61 0.31
N ARG A 345 -22.68 -8.46 -0.51
CA ARG A 345 -22.33 -8.52 -1.94
C ARG A 345 -23.57 -8.62 -2.81
N THR A 346 -23.53 -7.93 -3.94
CA THR A 346 -24.57 -7.98 -4.97
C THR A 346 -23.93 -8.38 -6.29
N LYS A 347 -24.53 -9.34 -6.98
CA LYS A 347 -23.98 -9.84 -8.24
C LYS A 347 -24.17 -8.81 -9.34
N THR A 348 -23.10 -8.45 -10.04
CA THR A 348 -23.13 -7.41 -11.08
C THR A 348 -22.98 -7.99 -12.48
N LEU A 349 -22.12 -8.99 -12.66
CA LEU A 349 -21.88 -9.61 -13.96
C LEU A 349 -21.93 -11.13 -13.87
N ASP A 350 -22.86 -11.71 -14.63
CA ASP A 350 -22.87 -13.13 -14.96
C ASP A 350 -21.80 -13.42 -16.01
N ASN A 351 -20.99 -14.45 -15.77
CA ASN A 351 -19.99 -14.97 -16.72
C ASN A 351 -18.83 -14.02 -17.03
N TYR A 352 -18.20 -13.44 -16.00
CA TYR A 352 -16.87 -12.82 -16.17
C TYR A 352 -15.90 -13.81 -16.85
N LEU A 353 -15.92 -15.08 -16.43
CA LEU A 353 -15.37 -16.21 -17.17
C LEU A 353 -16.47 -17.28 -17.28
N PRO A 354 -16.88 -17.69 -18.49
CA PRO A 354 -17.87 -18.75 -18.64
C PRO A 354 -17.37 -20.08 -18.04
N PRO A 355 -18.26 -21.04 -17.76
CA PRO A 355 -17.85 -22.38 -17.35
C PRO A 355 -16.94 -23.02 -18.40
N ILE A 356 -15.66 -23.20 -18.05
CA ILE A 356 -14.66 -23.79 -18.93
C ILE A 356 -14.27 -25.18 -18.41
N HIS A 357 -14.00 -26.06 -19.35
CA HIS A 357 -13.48 -27.40 -19.12
C HIS A 357 -12.08 -27.51 -19.71
N LEU A 358 -11.21 -28.32 -19.12
CA LEU A 358 -9.82 -28.44 -19.59
C LEU A 358 -9.71 -28.86 -21.06
N LYS A 359 -10.63 -29.71 -21.55
CA LYS A 359 -10.66 -30.20 -22.94
C LYS A 359 -11.47 -29.33 -23.91
N ASP A 360 -11.97 -28.18 -23.47
CA ASP A 360 -12.71 -27.28 -24.34
C ASP A 360 -11.80 -26.69 -25.44
N HIS A 361 -12.21 -26.83 -26.70
CA HIS A 361 -11.43 -26.38 -27.86
C HIS A 361 -11.17 -24.88 -27.82
N GLN A 362 -12.18 -24.07 -27.48
CA GLN A 362 -12.02 -22.61 -27.42
C GLN A 362 -11.01 -22.21 -26.34
N PHE A 363 -11.08 -22.85 -25.17
CA PHE A 363 -10.14 -22.60 -24.09
C PHE A 363 -8.71 -23.01 -24.47
N GLN A 364 -8.54 -24.15 -25.13
CA GLN A 364 -7.23 -24.60 -25.61
C GLN A 364 -6.63 -23.66 -26.65
N ASP A 365 -7.45 -23.08 -27.53
CA ASP A 365 -6.98 -22.11 -28.53
C ASP A 365 -6.55 -20.80 -27.89
N ILE A 366 -7.28 -20.30 -26.88
CA ILE A 366 -6.85 -19.13 -26.08
C ILE A 366 -5.50 -19.41 -25.40
N LEU A 367 -5.35 -20.57 -24.75
CA LEU A 367 -4.10 -20.94 -24.09
C LEU A 367 -2.92 -21.03 -25.06
N ARG A 368 -3.14 -21.50 -26.29
CA ARG A 368 -2.11 -21.52 -27.36
C ARG A 368 -1.72 -20.13 -27.82
N GLN A 369 -2.66 -19.17 -27.84
CA GLN A 369 -2.36 -17.79 -28.17
C GLN A 369 -1.56 -17.09 -27.07
N LEU A 370 -1.84 -17.42 -25.80
CA LEU A 370 -1.15 -16.85 -24.64
C LEU A 370 0.22 -17.47 -24.35
N GLY A 371 0.42 -18.75 -24.73
CA GLY A 371 1.67 -19.48 -24.55
C GLY A 371 2.65 -19.37 -25.73
N ARG A 372 2.45 -18.39 -26.62
CA ARG A 372 3.34 -18.08 -27.76
C ARG A 372 4.22 -16.88 -27.46
#